data_AF-A0A7W8FCW1-F1
#
_entry.id   AF-A0A7W8FCW1-F1
#
_cell.length_a   1.000
_cell.length_b   1.000
_cell.length_c   1.000
_cell.angle_alpha   90.00
_cell.angle_beta   90.00
_cell.angle_gamma   90.00
#
_symmetry.space_group_name_H-M   'P 1'
#
loop_
_entity.id
_entity.type
_entity.pdbx_description
1 polymer ?
#
loop_
_entity_poly.entity_id
_entity_poly.type
_entity_poly.pdbx_seq_one_letter_code
_entity_poly.pdbx_strand_id
1 'polypeptide(L)'
;MPLHRIDPHRTRLRNALSATLVALACLLAPCGTLAAWAAFGLADTGRYVGTMAPLAADPDVRDAVADAVGDEVVRELDAGAADSAVGPFVRDAVRSFTRTEAFRVAWEAGNRAVHDAVLHALRDDAATRGPVTVDLAPVTARVRQRLAADHMPFAHRIPVEHTEVAVVPAGEVAGLRKGYHVLDAAAFWLPLATVVLAVTGIAVAACRRRALTATGLGTALGGALLALAIAIGRRLTLADLPDRLHRPAAGAVYDALTATLRTASWLLLALGLTVALASWLTTLRPRRAPAAAPTPVRAPTPSPPRART
;
A
#
# COMPACT_ATOMS: atom_id res chain seq x y z
N MET A 1 40.77 43.27 3.17
CA MET A 1 40.13 41.94 3.14
C MET A 1 38.63 42.15 3.35
N PRO A 2 37.78 42.12 2.31
CA PRO A 2 36.38 42.52 2.47
C PRO A 2 35.58 41.40 3.12
N LEU A 3 34.86 41.73 4.19
CA LEU A 3 33.91 40.85 4.85
C LEU A 3 32.73 40.62 3.88
N HIS A 4 32.59 39.40 3.38
CA HIS A 4 31.45 38.97 2.59
C HIS A 4 30.19 39.03 3.48
N ARG A 5 29.51 40.17 3.45
CA ARG A 5 28.23 40.40 4.13
C ARG A 5 27.18 39.58 3.38
N ILE A 6 26.81 38.43 3.93
CA ILE A 6 25.75 37.59 3.35
C ILE A 6 24.42 38.31 3.59
N ASP A 7 23.73 38.71 2.52
CA ASP A 7 22.47 39.44 2.61
C ASP A 7 21.39 38.63 3.36
N PRO A 8 20.80 39.18 4.43
CA PRO A 8 19.80 38.49 5.26
C PRO A 8 18.48 38.21 4.50
N HIS A 9 18.19 38.92 3.42
CA HIS A 9 17.03 38.65 2.57
C HIS A 9 17.18 37.39 1.72
N ARG A 10 18.38 37.13 1.17
CA ARG A 10 18.65 35.91 0.39
C ARG A 10 18.54 34.66 1.25
N THR A 11 18.98 34.70 2.52
CA THR A 11 18.88 33.57 3.44
C THR A 11 17.44 33.31 3.90
N ARG A 12 16.62 34.35 4.11
CA ARG A 12 15.19 34.19 4.41
C ARG A 12 14.40 33.58 3.26
N LEU A 13 14.60 34.05 2.03
CA LEU A 13 13.94 33.50 0.83
C LEU A 13 14.30 32.03 0.62
N ARG A 14 15.59 31.70 0.79
CA ARG A 14 16.12 30.33 0.63
C ARG A 14 15.57 29.38 1.71
N ASN A 15 15.40 29.87 2.93
CA ASN A 15 14.79 29.10 4.01
C ASN A 15 13.28 28.89 3.81
N ALA A 16 12.55 29.91 3.33
CA ALA A 16 11.13 29.79 3.00
C ALA A 16 10.92 28.77 1.88
N LEU A 17 11.69 28.86 0.80
CA LEU A 17 11.64 27.93 -0.33
C LEU A 17 11.97 26.49 0.10
N SER A 18 13.01 26.31 0.93
CA SER A 18 13.34 24.99 1.49
C SER A 18 12.21 24.44 2.37
N ALA A 19 11.58 25.26 3.21
CA ALA A 19 10.45 24.85 4.03
C ALA A 19 9.24 24.44 3.19
N THR A 20 8.91 25.19 2.14
CA THR A 20 7.83 24.84 1.20
C THR A 20 8.12 23.54 0.46
N LEU A 21 9.34 23.35 -0.05
CA LEU A 21 9.74 22.11 -0.74
C LEU A 21 9.66 20.89 0.19
N VAL A 22 10.10 21.03 1.44
CA VAL A 22 10.01 19.95 2.44
C VAL A 22 8.55 19.67 2.77
N ALA A 23 7.73 20.68 3.02
CA ALA A 23 6.30 20.49 3.29
C ALA A 23 5.59 19.80 2.12
N LEU A 24 5.90 20.18 0.88
CA LEU A 24 5.36 19.57 -0.32
C LEU A 24 5.80 18.10 -0.44
N ALA A 25 7.08 17.79 -0.20
CA ALA A 25 7.57 16.41 -0.19
C ALA A 25 6.88 15.56 0.89
N CYS A 26 6.60 16.13 2.07
CA CYS A 26 5.89 15.43 3.14
C CYS A 26 4.43 15.13 2.76
N LEU A 27 3.80 16.02 1.99
CA LEU A 27 2.44 15.83 1.50
C LEU A 27 2.40 14.81 0.36
N LEU A 28 3.38 14.82 -0.54
CA LEU A 28 3.45 13.87 -1.65
C LEU A 28 3.85 12.46 -1.20
N ALA A 29 4.62 12.31 -0.11
CA ALA A 29 5.07 11.00 0.36
C ALA A 29 3.92 9.97 0.60
N PRO A 30 2.84 10.28 1.35
CA PRO A 30 1.72 9.36 1.51
C PRO A 30 0.98 9.13 0.19
N CYS A 31 0.77 10.16 -0.63
CA CYS A 31 0.12 10.03 -1.94
C CYS A 31 0.92 9.14 -2.91
N GLY A 32 2.24 9.30 -2.96
CA GLY A 32 3.13 8.48 -3.77
C GLY A 32 3.21 7.04 -3.29
N THR A 33 3.18 6.83 -1.96
CA THR A 33 3.13 5.48 -1.38
C THR A 33 1.81 4.78 -1.73
N LEU A 34 0.68 5.50 -1.65
CA LEU A 34 -0.63 4.98 -2.06
C LEU A 34 -0.67 4.66 -3.55
N ALA A 35 -0.18 5.56 -4.40
CA ALA A 35 -0.15 5.34 -5.85
C ALA A 35 0.73 4.15 -6.22
N ALA A 36 1.93 4.07 -5.64
CA ALA A 36 2.84 2.94 -5.85
C ALA A 36 2.24 1.62 -5.35
N TRP A 37 1.58 1.61 -4.18
CA TRP A 37 0.89 0.40 -3.73
C TRP A 37 -0.24 -0.02 -4.65
N ALA A 38 -1.04 0.92 -5.13
CA ALA A 38 -2.16 0.56 -6.00
C ALA A 38 -1.65 0.03 -7.35
N ALA A 39 -0.58 0.59 -7.91
CA ALA A 39 0.00 0.07 -9.15
C ALA A 39 0.78 -1.25 -8.95
N PHE A 40 1.68 -1.33 -7.97
CA PHE A 40 2.54 -2.51 -7.79
C PHE A 40 1.92 -3.61 -6.94
N GLY A 41 0.89 -3.29 -6.16
CA GLY A 41 0.18 -4.19 -5.26
C GLY A 41 -1.09 -4.70 -5.88
N LEU A 42 -2.00 -3.78 -6.23
CA LEU A 42 -3.29 -4.14 -6.81
C LEU A 42 -3.21 -4.42 -8.30
N ALA A 43 -2.41 -3.71 -9.10
CA ALA A 43 -2.39 -3.95 -10.56
C ALA A 43 -1.40 -5.04 -11.03
N ASP A 44 -0.72 -5.71 -10.10
CA ASP A 44 0.09 -6.89 -10.40
C ASP A 44 -0.69 -8.15 -10.01
N THR A 45 -1.12 -8.93 -11.01
CA THR A 45 -1.93 -10.14 -10.79
C THR A 45 -1.25 -11.12 -9.84
N GLY A 46 0.07 -11.31 -9.96
CA GLY A 46 0.80 -12.25 -9.12
C GLY A 46 0.78 -11.86 -7.66
N ARG A 47 1.05 -10.58 -7.36
CA ARG A 47 1.04 -10.05 -6.00
C ARG A 47 -0.38 -9.95 -5.42
N TYR A 48 -1.36 -9.57 -6.23
CA TYR A 48 -2.77 -9.56 -5.84
C TYR A 48 -3.22 -10.96 -5.43
N VAL A 49 -3.02 -11.96 -6.29
CA VAL A 49 -3.41 -13.34 -6.02
C VAL A 49 -2.66 -13.90 -4.80
N GLY A 50 -1.37 -13.59 -4.65
CA GLY A 50 -0.61 -13.97 -3.44
C GLY A 50 -1.15 -13.34 -2.15
N THR A 51 -1.76 -12.15 -2.23
CA THR A 51 -2.41 -11.48 -1.10
C THR A 51 -3.78 -12.09 -0.77
N MET A 52 -4.53 -12.53 -1.79
CA MET A 52 -5.85 -13.13 -1.64
C MET A 52 -5.79 -14.63 -1.31
N ALA A 53 -4.72 -15.34 -1.67
CA ALA A 53 -4.61 -16.78 -1.46
C ALA A 53 -4.77 -17.24 0.01
N PRO A 54 -4.20 -16.55 1.02
CA PRO A 54 -4.39 -16.90 2.42
C PRO A 54 -5.85 -16.81 2.89
N LEU A 55 -6.69 -16.00 2.24
CA LEU A 55 -8.10 -15.85 2.60
C LEU A 55 -8.91 -17.13 2.38
N ALA A 56 -8.46 -18.02 1.50
CA ALA A 56 -9.05 -19.36 1.38
C ALA A 56 -8.93 -20.19 2.67
N ALA A 57 -8.06 -19.78 3.60
CA ALA A 57 -7.91 -20.40 4.90
C ALA A 57 -8.75 -19.74 6.02
N ASP A 58 -9.27 -18.54 5.77
CA ASP A 58 -9.99 -17.73 6.75
C ASP A 58 -11.41 -18.29 6.97
N PRO A 59 -11.81 -18.59 8.23
CA PRO A 59 -13.13 -19.17 8.49
C PRO A 59 -14.27 -18.24 8.10
N ASP A 60 -14.14 -16.93 8.30
CA ASP A 60 -15.19 -15.95 7.99
C ASP A 60 -15.40 -15.88 6.47
N VAL A 61 -14.31 -15.92 5.70
CA VAL A 61 -14.38 -15.93 4.23
C VAL A 61 -14.97 -17.25 3.72
N ARG A 62 -14.56 -18.39 4.27
CA ARG A 62 -15.10 -19.69 3.88
C ARG A 62 -16.60 -19.80 4.16
N ASP A 63 -17.02 -19.35 5.34
CA ASP A 63 -18.43 -19.41 5.72
C ASP A 63 -19.26 -18.48 4.83
N ALA A 64 -18.80 -17.26 4.56
CA ALA A 64 -19.47 -16.36 3.62
C ALA A 64 -19.59 -16.94 2.19
N VAL A 65 -18.53 -17.59 1.69
CA VAL A 65 -18.57 -18.25 0.38
C VAL A 65 -19.51 -19.46 0.39
N ALA A 66 -19.50 -20.25 1.47
CA ALA A 66 -20.36 -21.42 1.59
C ALA A 66 -21.83 -21.05 1.69
N ASP A 67 -22.15 -19.98 2.43
CA ASP A 67 -23.50 -19.45 2.56
C ASP A 67 -23.98 -18.89 1.21
N ALA A 68 -23.18 -18.08 0.53
CA ALA A 68 -23.54 -17.52 -0.78
C ALA A 68 -23.78 -18.60 -1.85
N VAL A 69 -22.90 -19.59 -1.96
CA VAL A 69 -23.06 -20.70 -2.91
C VAL A 69 -24.22 -21.60 -2.50
N GLY A 70 -24.38 -21.87 -1.20
CA GLY A 70 -25.48 -22.68 -0.69
C GLY A 70 -26.84 -22.05 -0.96
N ASP A 71 -26.97 -20.75 -0.71
CA ASP A 71 -28.22 -20.01 -0.93
C ASP A 71 -28.55 -19.92 -2.42
N GLU A 72 -27.56 -19.76 -3.29
CA GLU A 72 -27.75 -19.77 -4.74
C GLU A 72 -28.23 -21.13 -5.26
N VAL A 73 -27.59 -22.22 -4.82
CA VAL A 73 -28.00 -23.59 -5.19
C VAL A 73 -29.41 -23.89 -4.69
N VAL A 74 -29.75 -23.47 -3.47
CA VAL A 74 -31.10 -23.66 -2.91
C VAL A 74 -32.13 -22.84 -3.68
N ARG A 75 -31.80 -21.60 -4.06
CA ARG A 75 -32.66 -20.72 -4.86
C ARG A 75 -32.98 -21.32 -6.23
N GLU A 76 -32.04 -22.05 -6.82
CA GLU A 76 -32.22 -22.73 -8.11
C GLU A 76 -33.00 -24.05 -8.00
N LEU A 77 -33.05 -24.66 -6.82
CA LEU A 77 -33.71 -25.95 -6.56
C LEU A 77 -35.21 -25.86 -6.16
N ASP A 78 -35.91 -24.76 -6.46
CA ASP A 78 -37.27 -24.43 -6.00
C ASP A 78 -37.41 -24.22 -4.47
N ALA A 79 -38.31 -23.32 -4.08
CA ALA A 79 -38.54 -22.93 -2.67
C ALA A 79 -38.92 -24.11 -1.75
N GLY A 80 -39.50 -25.19 -2.30
CA GLY A 80 -39.81 -26.41 -1.55
C GLY A 80 -38.58 -27.19 -1.10
N ALA A 81 -37.45 -27.08 -1.80
CA ALA A 81 -36.19 -27.70 -1.40
C ALA A 81 -35.49 -26.92 -0.28
N ALA A 82 -35.73 -25.60 -0.18
CA ALA A 82 -35.16 -24.74 0.86
C ALA A 82 -35.64 -25.10 2.28
N ASP A 83 -36.92 -25.44 2.42
CA ASP A 83 -37.55 -25.89 3.68
C ASP A 83 -37.36 -27.40 3.95
N SER A 84 -36.85 -28.14 2.96
CA SER A 84 -36.57 -29.57 3.09
C SER A 84 -35.22 -29.83 3.77
N ALA A 85 -35.00 -31.05 4.27
CA ALA A 85 -33.72 -31.49 4.84
C ALA A 85 -32.50 -31.36 3.88
N VAL A 86 -32.74 -31.08 2.60
CA VAL A 86 -31.72 -30.93 1.57
C VAL A 86 -30.94 -29.62 1.70
N GLY A 87 -31.58 -28.50 2.08
CA GLY A 87 -30.92 -27.19 2.18
C GLY A 87 -29.73 -27.18 3.16
N PRO A 88 -29.91 -27.62 4.43
CA PRO A 88 -28.80 -27.75 5.38
C PRO A 88 -27.69 -28.71 4.90
N PHE A 89 -28.07 -29.84 4.28
CA PHE A 89 -27.09 -30.80 3.76
C PHE A 89 -26.21 -30.20 2.65
N VAL A 90 -26.81 -29.45 1.72
CA VAL A 90 -26.06 -28.76 0.66
C VAL A 90 -25.10 -27.73 1.26
N ARG A 91 -25.56 -26.90 2.20
CA ARG A 91 -24.68 -25.94 2.90
C ARG A 91 -23.53 -26.63 3.63
N ASP A 92 -23.79 -27.74 4.32
CA ASP A 92 -22.74 -28.51 5.02
C ASP A 92 -21.74 -29.15 4.04
N ALA A 93 -22.21 -29.66 2.90
CA ALA A 93 -21.36 -30.20 1.85
C ALA A 93 -20.45 -29.11 1.24
N VAL A 94 -21.01 -27.94 0.93
CA VAL A 94 -20.25 -26.79 0.43
C VAL A 94 -19.25 -26.31 1.49
N ARG A 95 -19.66 -26.17 2.76
CA ARG A 95 -18.77 -25.81 3.86
C ARG A 95 -17.63 -26.82 4.03
N SER A 96 -17.91 -28.11 3.88
CA SER A 96 -16.87 -29.16 3.89
C SER A 96 -15.89 -28.99 2.71
N PHE A 97 -16.40 -28.69 1.51
CA PHE A 97 -15.58 -28.43 0.33
C PHE A 97 -14.65 -27.23 0.53
N THR A 98 -15.09 -26.14 1.16
CA THR A 98 -14.23 -24.96 1.43
C THR A 98 -12.99 -25.25 2.29
N ARG A 99 -12.99 -26.38 3.00
CA ARG A 99 -11.85 -26.81 3.84
C ARG A 99 -10.83 -27.64 3.08
N THR A 100 -11.09 -27.95 1.81
CA THR A 100 -10.24 -28.82 0.99
C THR A 100 -9.14 -28.06 0.25
N GLU A 101 -8.12 -28.78 -0.20
CA GLU A 101 -7.09 -28.23 -1.07
C GLU A 101 -7.63 -27.87 -2.47
N ALA A 102 -8.65 -28.61 -2.94
CA ALA A 102 -9.33 -28.31 -4.20
C ALA A 102 -9.96 -26.91 -4.18
N PHE A 103 -10.57 -26.52 -3.05
CA PHE A 103 -11.09 -25.16 -2.88
C PHE A 103 -9.98 -24.11 -2.95
N ARG A 104 -8.81 -24.33 -2.33
CA ARG A 104 -7.70 -23.37 -2.40
C ARG A 104 -7.22 -23.14 -3.83
N VAL A 105 -7.11 -24.21 -4.61
CA VAL A 105 -6.72 -24.13 -6.03
C VAL A 105 -7.79 -23.38 -6.84
N ALA A 106 -9.07 -23.69 -6.62
CA ALA A 106 -10.18 -23.03 -7.29
C ALA A 106 -10.26 -21.54 -6.92
N TRP A 107 -10.06 -21.21 -5.65
CA TRP A 107 -10.02 -19.84 -5.13
C TRP A 107 -8.90 -19.03 -5.80
N GLU A 108 -7.69 -19.58 -5.88
CA GLU A 108 -6.57 -18.88 -6.50
C GLU A 108 -6.78 -18.68 -8.01
N ALA A 109 -7.28 -19.71 -8.71
CA ALA A 109 -7.59 -19.63 -10.14
C ALA A 109 -8.73 -18.64 -10.42
N GLY A 110 -9.78 -18.64 -9.62
CA GLY A 110 -10.91 -17.71 -9.74
C GLY A 110 -10.49 -16.27 -9.50
N ASN A 111 -9.75 -16.00 -8.41
CA ASN A 111 -9.21 -14.66 -8.14
C ASN A 111 -8.31 -14.15 -9.27
N ARG A 112 -7.46 -15.03 -9.84
CA ARG A 112 -6.61 -14.69 -10.98
C ARG A 112 -7.43 -14.33 -12.21
N ALA A 113 -8.40 -15.16 -12.58
CA ALA A 113 -9.24 -14.95 -13.76
C ALA A 113 -10.04 -13.64 -13.67
N VAL A 114 -10.67 -13.38 -12.51
CA VAL A 114 -11.41 -12.14 -12.26
C VAL A 114 -10.47 -10.94 -12.36
N HIS A 115 -9.30 -11.02 -11.74
CA HIS A 115 -8.34 -9.93 -11.73
C HIS A 115 -7.77 -9.62 -13.12
N ASP A 116 -7.40 -10.64 -13.89
CA ASP A 116 -6.89 -10.48 -15.25
C ASP A 116 -7.93 -9.88 -16.19
N ALA A 117 -9.19 -10.29 -16.09
CA ALA A 117 -10.29 -9.71 -16.88
C ALA A 117 -10.48 -8.23 -16.56
N VAL A 118 -10.47 -7.85 -15.28
CA VAL A 118 -10.57 -6.45 -14.85
C VAL A 118 -9.39 -5.64 -15.35
N LEU A 119 -8.15 -6.12 -15.16
CA LEU A 119 -6.97 -5.39 -15.63
C LEU A 119 -6.91 -5.27 -17.15
N HIS A 120 -7.33 -6.30 -17.88
CA HIS A 120 -7.40 -6.25 -19.34
C HIS A 120 -8.37 -5.15 -19.79
N ALA A 121 -9.57 -5.08 -19.18
CA ALA A 121 -10.56 -4.05 -19.50
C ALA A 121 -10.14 -2.62 -19.10
N LEU A 122 -9.24 -2.48 -18.11
CA LEU A 122 -8.69 -1.20 -17.66
C LEU A 122 -7.47 -0.74 -18.45
N ARG A 123 -6.64 -1.66 -18.94
CA ARG A 123 -5.41 -1.35 -19.70
C ARG A 123 -5.66 -1.16 -21.18
N ASP A 124 -6.58 -1.92 -21.76
CA ASP A 124 -6.81 -1.91 -23.19
C ASP A 124 -7.89 -0.88 -23.55
N ASP A 125 -7.48 0.22 -24.18
CA ASP A 125 -8.39 1.26 -24.64
C ASP A 125 -9.30 0.77 -25.79
N ALA A 126 -8.88 -0.29 -26.51
CA ALA A 126 -9.64 -0.93 -27.58
C ALA A 126 -10.60 -2.03 -27.06
N ALA A 127 -10.48 -2.45 -25.80
CA ALA A 127 -11.45 -3.35 -25.19
C ALA A 127 -12.85 -2.73 -25.26
N THR A 128 -13.82 -3.54 -25.68
CA THR A 128 -15.22 -3.16 -25.87
C THR A 128 -15.70 -2.29 -24.71
N ARG A 129 -16.39 -1.18 -25.00
CA ARG A 129 -17.06 -0.32 -23.99
C ARG A 129 -18.21 -1.03 -23.24
N GLY A 130 -18.27 -2.36 -23.34
CA GLY A 130 -19.24 -3.22 -22.70
C GLY A 130 -18.83 -3.59 -21.27
N PRO A 131 -19.65 -4.40 -20.59
CA PRO A 131 -19.35 -4.90 -19.26
C PRO A 131 -18.06 -5.73 -19.26
N VAL A 132 -17.34 -5.75 -18.14
CA VAL A 132 -16.18 -6.64 -17.97
C VAL A 132 -16.70 -8.04 -17.73
N THR A 133 -16.51 -8.93 -18.69
CA THR A 133 -16.84 -10.34 -18.56
C THR A 133 -15.62 -11.15 -18.12
N VAL A 134 -15.84 -12.11 -17.24
CA VAL A 134 -14.84 -13.11 -16.84
C VAL A 134 -15.20 -14.41 -17.54
N ASP A 135 -14.27 -14.95 -18.32
CA ASP A 135 -14.38 -16.32 -18.82
C ASP A 135 -14.07 -17.29 -17.68
N LEU A 136 -15.06 -18.09 -17.29
CA LEU A 136 -14.91 -19.10 -16.25
C LEU A 136 -14.21 -20.38 -16.76
N ALA A 137 -14.12 -20.59 -18.08
CA ALA A 137 -13.50 -21.78 -18.68
C ALA A 137 -12.10 -22.13 -18.12
N PRO A 138 -11.18 -21.18 -17.86
CA PRO A 138 -9.86 -21.48 -17.29
C PRO A 138 -9.95 -22.07 -15.87
N VAL A 139 -10.94 -21.64 -15.08
CA VAL A 139 -11.16 -22.13 -13.71
C VAL A 139 -11.73 -23.54 -13.76
N THR A 140 -12.75 -23.77 -14.58
CA THR A 140 -13.39 -25.08 -14.78
C THR A 140 -12.40 -26.11 -15.35
N ALA A 141 -11.53 -25.68 -16.27
CA ALA A 141 -10.45 -26.50 -16.81
C ALA A 141 -9.46 -26.93 -15.72
N ARG A 142 -9.07 -26.02 -14.82
CA ARG A 142 -8.14 -26.32 -13.71
C ARG A 142 -8.74 -27.30 -12.71
N VAL A 143 -10.01 -27.12 -12.35
CA VAL A 143 -10.76 -28.01 -11.45
C VAL A 143 -10.92 -29.40 -12.07
N ARG A 144 -11.29 -29.48 -13.35
CA ARG A 144 -11.36 -30.75 -14.11
C ARG A 144 -10.03 -31.50 -14.10
N GLN A 145 -8.91 -30.80 -14.36
CA GLN A 145 -7.58 -31.41 -14.42
C GLN A 145 -7.16 -32.02 -13.07
N ARG A 146 -7.52 -31.36 -11.96
CA ARG A 146 -7.21 -31.83 -10.60
C ARG A 146 -8.10 -33.01 -10.19
N LEU A 147 -9.41 -32.92 -10.43
CA LEU A 147 -10.35 -34.02 -10.15
C LEU A 147 -10.04 -35.27 -10.96
N ALA A 148 -9.51 -35.10 -12.18
CA ALA A 148 -8.99 -36.22 -12.96
C ALA A 148 -7.73 -36.84 -12.35
N ALA A 149 -6.83 -36.03 -11.76
CA ALA A 149 -5.62 -36.51 -11.08
C ALA A 149 -5.94 -37.24 -9.76
N ASP A 150 -6.99 -36.82 -9.04
CA ASP A 150 -7.45 -37.45 -7.80
C ASP A 150 -8.35 -38.69 -8.04
N HIS A 151 -8.36 -39.22 -9.27
CA HIS A 151 -9.10 -40.42 -9.68
C HIS A 151 -10.61 -40.35 -9.44
N MET A 152 -11.18 -39.14 -9.42
CA MET A 152 -12.60 -38.93 -9.22
C MET A 152 -13.35 -39.40 -10.47
N PRO A 153 -14.22 -40.42 -10.40
CA PRO A 153 -15.03 -40.81 -11.54
C PRO A 153 -15.88 -39.61 -11.98
N PHE A 154 -16.11 -39.46 -13.28
CA PHE A 154 -16.87 -38.36 -13.90
C PHE A 154 -16.17 -36.99 -14.03
N ALA A 155 -14.92 -36.81 -13.57
CA ALA A 155 -14.17 -35.57 -13.81
C ALA A 155 -14.14 -35.14 -15.29
N HIS A 156 -14.14 -36.13 -16.20
CA HIS A 156 -14.08 -35.89 -17.65
C HIS A 156 -15.39 -35.38 -18.25
N ARG A 157 -16.52 -35.45 -17.51
CA ARG A 157 -17.84 -34.98 -17.93
C ARG A 157 -18.13 -33.54 -17.54
N ILE A 158 -17.26 -32.89 -16.77
CA ILE A 158 -17.40 -31.47 -16.45
C ILE A 158 -17.15 -30.66 -17.73
N PRO A 159 -18.19 -30.02 -18.32
CA PRO A 159 -18.03 -29.25 -19.54
C PRO A 159 -17.23 -27.98 -19.23
N VAL A 160 -16.26 -27.68 -20.11
CA VAL A 160 -15.49 -26.43 -20.05
C VAL A 160 -16.15 -25.50 -21.06
N GLU A 161 -17.15 -24.76 -20.59
CA GLU A 161 -17.86 -23.78 -21.41
C GLU A 161 -17.26 -22.39 -21.18
N HIS A 162 -17.19 -21.61 -22.25
CA HIS A 162 -16.82 -20.19 -22.19
C HIS A 162 -18.01 -19.38 -21.67
N THR A 163 -18.35 -19.59 -20.41
CA THR A 163 -19.39 -18.82 -19.73
C THR A 163 -18.79 -17.48 -19.33
N GLU A 164 -19.14 -16.45 -20.10
CA GLU A 164 -18.79 -15.08 -19.81
C GLU A 164 -19.76 -14.49 -18.78
N VAL A 165 -19.27 -14.27 -17.55
CA VAL A 165 -20.07 -13.63 -16.49
C VAL A 165 -19.66 -12.17 -16.37
N ALA A 166 -20.62 -11.25 -16.48
CA ALA A 166 -20.38 -9.83 -16.28
C ALA A 166 -20.11 -9.53 -14.80
N VAL A 167 -18.87 -9.14 -14.48
CA VAL A 167 -18.43 -8.83 -13.11
C VAL A 167 -18.48 -7.33 -12.81
N VAL A 168 -18.25 -6.47 -13.82
CA VAL A 168 -18.33 -5.01 -13.66
C VAL A 168 -19.30 -4.42 -14.70
N PRO A 169 -20.34 -3.68 -14.28
CA PRO A 169 -21.25 -3.01 -15.20
C PRO A 169 -20.54 -1.97 -16.06
N ALA A 170 -20.92 -1.87 -17.34
CA ALA A 170 -20.28 -0.97 -18.32
C ALA A 170 -20.22 0.51 -17.87
N GLY A 171 -21.20 0.98 -17.09
CA GLY A 171 -21.27 2.35 -16.59
C GLY A 171 -20.14 2.74 -15.64
N GLU A 172 -19.57 1.77 -14.92
CA GLU A 172 -18.51 2.01 -13.93
C GLU A 172 -17.09 1.86 -14.52
N VAL A 173 -16.96 1.09 -15.60
CA VAL A 173 -15.68 0.79 -16.26
C VAL A 173 -14.98 2.06 -16.76
N ALA A 174 -15.72 3.02 -17.31
CA ALA A 174 -15.15 4.25 -17.83
C ALA A 174 -14.49 5.12 -16.74
N GLY A 175 -15.11 5.21 -15.57
CA GLY A 175 -14.56 5.93 -14.41
C GLY A 175 -13.33 5.23 -13.86
N LEU A 176 -13.40 3.89 -13.71
CA LEU A 176 -12.29 3.07 -13.24
C LEU A 176 -11.08 3.14 -14.19
N ARG A 177 -11.30 3.11 -15.52
CA ARG A 177 -10.24 3.23 -16.53
C ARG A 177 -9.51 4.56 -16.43
N LYS A 178 -10.27 5.66 -16.31
CA LYS A 178 -9.67 7.00 -16.12
C LYS A 178 -8.85 7.06 -14.82
N GLY A 179 -9.38 6.50 -13.74
CA GLY A 179 -8.66 6.41 -12.47
C GLY A 179 -7.38 5.60 -12.58
N TYR A 180 -7.43 4.43 -13.24
CA TYR A 180 -6.28 3.56 -13.50
C TYR A 180 -5.19 4.28 -14.29
N HIS A 181 -5.52 4.96 -15.39
CA HIS A 181 -4.52 5.69 -16.20
C HIS A 181 -3.84 6.83 -15.42
N VAL A 182 -4.60 7.56 -14.60
CA VAL A 182 -4.02 8.59 -13.71
C VAL A 182 -3.11 7.95 -12.66
N LEU A 183 -3.54 6.83 -12.10
CA LEU A 183 -2.83 6.10 -11.06
C LEU A 183 -1.53 5.47 -11.58
N ASP A 184 -1.56 4.89 -12.77
CA ASP A 184 -0.40 4.25 -13.41
C ASP A 184 0.68 5.29 -13.74
N ALA A 185 0.27 6.45 -14.29
CA ALA A 185 1.16 7.59 -14.44
C ALA A 185 1.68 8.11 -13.09
N ALA A 186 0.79 8.26 -12.10
CA ALA A 186 1.12 8.72 -10.77
C ALA A 186 2.12 7.81 -10.03
N ALA A 187 2.01 6.49 -10.20
CA ALA A 187 2.82 5.50 -9.50
C ALA A 187 4.32 5.62 -9.79
N PHE A 188 4.68 6.03 -11.01
CA PHE A 188 6.07 6.31 -11.37
C PHE A 188 6.50 7.73 -11.00
N TRP A 189 5.67 8.73 -11.33
CA TRP A 189 6.05 10.14 -11.22
C TRP A 189 6.01 10.69 -9.78
N LEU A 190 5.07 10.26 -8.93
CA LEU A 190 4.97 10.78 -7.56
C LEU A 190 6.13 10.37 -6.65
N PRO A 191 6.57 9.09 -6.60
CA PRO A 191 7.74 8.72 -5.82
C PRO A 191 8.99 9.45 -6.29
N LEU A 192 9.18 9.58 -7.62
CA LEU A 192 10.31 10.30 -8.20
C LEU A 192 10.28 11.79 -7.81
N ALA A 193 9.12 12.45 -7.95
CA ALA A 193 8.94 13.84 -7.57
C ALA A 193 9.19 14.05 -6.06
N THR A 194 8.73 13.13 -5.22
CA THR A 194 8.95 13.19 -3.76
C THR A 194 10.45 13.15 -3.43
N VAL A 195 11.20 12.23 -4.04
CA VAL A 195 12.65 12.10 -3.83
C VAL A 195 13.38 13.35 -4.33
N VAL A 196 13.05 13.83 -5.53
CA VAL A 196 13.66 15.04 -6.11
C VAL A 196 13.39 16.25 -5.20
N LEU A 197 12.14 16.48 -4.80
CA LEU A 197 11.77 17.59 -3.91
C LEU A 197 12.47 17.50 -2.56
N ALA A 198 12.58 16.30 -1.98
CA ALA A 198 13.29 16.10 -0.72
C ALA A 198 14.79 16.41 -0.86
N VAL A 199 15.45 15.90 -1.91
CA VAL A 199 16.88 16.14 -2.17
C VAL A 199 17.15 17.61 -2.45
N THR A 200 16.35 18.25 -3.32
CA THR A 200 16.48 19.68 -3.64
C THR A 200 16.21 20.54 -2.40
N GLY A 201 15.18 20.22 -1.62
CA GLY A 201 14.86 20.92 -0.37
C GLY A 201 16.00 20.88 0.65
N ILE A 202 16.67 19.73 0.79
CA ILE A 202 17.84 19.54 1.66
C ILE A 202 19.07 20.28 1.11
N ALA A 203 19.30 20.23 -0.21
CA ALA A 203 20.44 20.88 -0.85
C ALA A 203 20.39 22.42 -0.73
N VAL A 204 19.19 22.99 -0.80
CA VAL A 204 18.95 24.45 -0.72
C VAL A 204 19.00 24.96 0.74
N ALA A 205 18.76 24.09 1.73
CA ALA A 205 18.72 24.48 3.13
C ALA A 205 20.06 25.06 3.64
N ALA A 206 20.04 26.30 4.13
CA ALA A 206 21.20 26.93 4.79
C ALA A 206 21.54 26.26 6.13
N CYS A 207 20.59 25.57 6.75
CA CYS A 207 20.79 24.80 7.98
C CYS A 207 20.41 23.33 7.74
N ARG A 208 21.33 22.57 7.12
CA ARG A 208 21.17 21.13 6.82
C ARG A 208 20.66 20.30 8.00
N ARG A 209 20.96 20.71 9.24
CA ARG A 209 20.51 20.03 10.48
C ARG A 209 19.01 20.18 10.75
N ARG A 210 18.42 21.37 10.58
CA ARG A 210 16.98 21.60 10.76
C ARG A 210 16.16 21.00 9.63
N ALA A 211 16.74 20.98 8.42
CA ALA A 211 16.13 20.30 7.28
C ALA A 211 15.99 18.79 7.54
N LEU A 212 17.05 18.13 8.04
CA LEU A 212 17.00 16.68 8.34
C LEU A 212 15.97 16.31 9.41
N THR A 213 15.86 17.08 10.50
CA THR A 213 14.82 16.85 11.53
C THR A 213 13.41 17.04 10.95
N ALA A 214 13.22 18.06 10.10
CA ALA A 214 11.93 18.33 9.47
C ALA A 214 11.53 17.25 8.46
N THR A 215 12.48 16.74 7.67
CA THR A 215 12.23 15.62 6.75
C THR A 215 11.91 14.34 7.52
N GLY A 216 12.63 14.02 8.60
CA GLY A 216 12.34 12.84 9.43
C GLY A 216 10.95 12.89 10.07
N LEU A 217 10.60 14.03 10.70
CA LEU A 217 9.26 14.26 11.26
C LEU A 217 8.17 14.23 10.18
N GLY A 218 8.46 14.79 9.00
CA GLY A 218 7.55 14.79 7.87
C GLY A 218 7.25 13.39 7.33
N THR A 219 8.27 12.56 7.18
CA THR A 219 8.12 11.15 6.79
C THR A 219 7.33 10.38 7.85
N ALA A 220 7.60 10.61 9.13
CA ALA A 220 6.82 9.99 10.22
C ALA A 220 5.35 10.44 10.18
N LEU A 221 5.09 11.74 10.00
CA LEU A 221 3.72 12.27 9.87
C LEU A 221 3.00 11.67 8.66
N GLY A 222 3.68 11.54 7.51
CA GLY A 222 3.13 10.89 6.32
C GLY A 222 2.76 9.44 6.58
N GLY A 223 3.62 8.69 7.28
CA GLY A 223 3.32 7.33 7.72
C GLY A 223 2.10 7.25 8.66
N ALA A 224 1.99 8.17 9.63
CA ALA A 224 0.84 8.24 10.55
C ALA A 224 -0.47 8.55 9.81
N LEU A 225 -0.45 9.53 8.90
CA LEU A 225 -1.62 9.89 8.10
C LEU A 225 -2.06 8.73 7.21
N LEU A 226 -1.11 7.98 6.65
CA LEU A 226 -1.41 6.78 5.87
C LEU A 226 -2.08 5.71 6.73
N ALA A 227 -1.58 5.43 7.94
CA ALA A 227 -2.23 4.50 8.88
C ALA A 227 -3.65 4.96 9.23
N LEU A 228 -3.84 6.27 9.47
CA LEU A 228 -5.14 6.84 9.77
C LEU A 228 -6.11 6.71 8.59
N ALA A 229 -5.65 6.95 7.37
CA ALA A 229 -6.46 6.78 6.16
C ALA A 229 -6.93 5.33 5.99
N ILE A 230 -6.05 4.34 6.21
CA ILE A 230 -6.40 2.91 6.20
C ILE A 230 -7.46 2.59 7.27
N ALA A 231 -7.30 3.13 8.48
CA ALA A 231 -8.24 2.90 9.57
C ALA A 231 -9.63 3.52 9.30
N ILE A 232 -9.67 4.71 8.69
CA ILE A 232 -10.92 5.38 8.29
C ILE A 232 -11.57 4.61 7.14
N GLY A 233 -10.81 4.22 6.11
CA GLY A 233 -11.31 3.44 4.99
C GLY A 233 -11.98 2.15 5.46
N ARG A 234 -11.33 1.39 6.34
CA ARG A 234 -11.90 0.19 6.97
C ARG A 234 -13.23 0.47 7.66
N ARG A 235 -13.35 1.59 8.38
CA ARG A 235 -14.59 1.96 9.08
C ARG A 235 -15.71 2.32 8.11
N LEU A 236 -15.41 3.08 7.06
CA LEU A 236 -16.40 3.48 6.06
C LEU A 236 -16.91 2.26 5.27
N THR A 237 -16.00 1.43 4.76
CA THR A 237 -16.36 0.22 4.00
C THR A 237 -17.21 -0.76 4.82
N LEU A 238 -16.91 -0.92 6.11
CA LEU A 238 -17.68 -1.81 6.99
C LEU A 238 -18.99 -1.18 7.51
N ALA A 239 -19.12 0.15 7.47
CA ALA A 239 -20.32 0.86 7.89
C ALA A 239 -21.45 0.74 6.86
N ASP A 240 -21.11 0.72 5.57
CA ASP A 240 -22.09 0.66 4.47
C ASP A 240 -22.65 -0.76 4.22
N LEU A 241 -22.08 -1.80 4.84
CA LEU A 241 -22.55 -3.19 4.70
C LEU A 241 -23.74 -3.47 5.64
N PRO A 242 -24.95 -3.72 5.10
CA PRO A 242 -26.16 -3.97 5.89
C PRO A 242 -26.12 -5.34 6.62
N ASP A 243 -25.47 -6.34 6.02
CA ASP A 243 -25.42 -7.70 6.59
C ASP A 243 -24.27 -7.86 7.58
N ARG A 244 -24.63 -7.97 8.87
CA ARG A 244 -23.68 -8.23 9.95
C ARG A 244 -22.94 -9.57 9.79
N LEU A 245 -23.52 -10.53 9.07
CA LEU A 245 -22.95 -11.86 8.83
C LEU A 245 -21.78 -11.83 7.83
N HIS A 246 -21.83 -10.98 6.80
CA HIS A 246 -20.79 -10.90 5.76
C HIS A 246 -19.67 -9.88 6.09
N ARG A 247 -19.91 -9.04 7.11
CA ARG A 247 -18.98 -7.99 7.56
C ARG A 247 -17.59 -8.52 7.99
N PRO A 248 -17.46 -9.66 8.69
CA PRO A 248 -16.15 -10.21 9.07
C PRO A 248 -15.32 -10.63 7.85
N ALA A 249 -15.94 -11.31 6.89
CA ALA A 249 -15.29 -11.72 5.63
C ALA A 249 -14.80 -10.50 4.82
N ALA A 250 -15.64 -9.47 4.68
CA ALA A 250 -15.25 -8.20 4.04
C ALA A 250 -14.08 -7.51 4.79
N GLY A 251 -14.09 -7.60 6.13
CA GLY A 251 -13.00 -7.13 6.98
C GLY A 251 -11.69 -7.87 6.70
N ALA A 252 -11.72 -9.20 6.61
CA ALA A 252 -10.56 -10.03 6.29
C ALA A 252 -9.97 -9.69 4.92
N VAL A 253 -10.81 -9.50 3.90
CA VAL A 253 -10.39 -9.06 2.56
C VAL A 253 -9.73 -7.68 2.62
N TYR A 254 -10.35 -6.71 3.30
CA TYR A 254 -9.78 -5.36 3.45
C TYR A 254 -8.44 -5.38 4.19
N ASP A 255 -8.35 -6.16 5.26
CA ASP A 255 -7.15 -6.30 6.08
C ASP A 255 -6.02 -6.99 5.29
N ALA A 256 -6.33 -7.98 4.45
CA ALA A 256 -5.37 -8.62 3.55
C ALA A 256 -4.83 -7.64 2.50
N LEU A 257 -5.71 -6.94 1.78
CA LEU A 257 -5.31 -5.97 0.75
C LEU A 257 -4.44 -4.85 1.33
N THR A 258 -4.82 -4.32 2.49
CA THR A 258 -4.11 -3.21 3.13
C THR A 258 -2.91 -3.63 3.98
N ALA A 259 -2.62 -4.93 4.12
CA ALA A 259 -1.53 -5.42 4.96
C ALA A 259 -0.15 -4.83 4.56
N THR A 260 0.15 -4.82 3.26
CA THR A 260 1.41 -4.25 2.74
C THR A 260 1.48 -2.73 2.96
N LEU A 261 0.35 -2.04 2.83
CA LEU A 261 0.20 -0.62 3.11
C LEU A 261 0.47 -0.27 4.58
N ARG A 262 -0.05 -1.11 5.48
CA ARG A 262 0.15 -1.03 6.92
C ARG A 262 1.62 -1.21 7.26
N THR A 263 2.28 -2.22 6.67
CA THR A 263 3.72 -2.45 6.85
C THR A 263 4.53 -1.25 6.35
N ALA A 264 4.26 -0.73 5.16
CA ALA A 264 4.93 0.45 4.63
C ALA A 264 4.74 1.69 5.52
N SER A 265 3.51 1.91 6.01
CA SER A 265 3.19 2.98 6.96
C SER A 265 4.03 2.89 8.24
N TRP A 266 4.13 1.71 8.86
CA TRP A 266 4.96 1.48 10.03
C TRP A 266 6.46 1.68 9.76
N LEU A 267 6.95 1.25 8.59
CA LEU A 267 8.34 1.48 8.19
C LEU A 267 8.65 2.97 8.01
N LEU A 268 7.75 3.73 7.36
CA LEU A 268 7.89 5.18 7.22
C LEU A 268 7.88 5.89 8.57
N LEU A 269 7.00 5.46 9.48
CA LEU A 269 6.94 5.95 10.86
C LEU A 269 8.26 5.71 11.61
N ALA A 270 8.72 4.46 11.63
CA ALA A 270 9.94 4.08 12.33
C ALA A 270 11.18 4.76 11.73
N LEU A 271 11.29 4.81 10.40
CA LEU A 271 12.40 5.46 9.71
C LEU A 271 12.40 6.98 9.97
N GLY A 272 11.25 7.63 9.87
CA GLY A 272 11.12 9.06 10.14
C GLY A 272 11.52 9.42 11.58
N LEU A 273 11.04 8.64 12.55
CA LEU A 273 11.37 8.82 13.96
C LEU A 273 12.85 8.55 14.26
N THR A 274 13.46 7.51 13.69
CA THR A 274 14.89 7.21 13.89
C THR A 274 15.79 8.29 13.30
N VAL A 275 15.46 8.83 12.12
CA VAL A 275 16.20 9.95 11.50
C VAL A 275 16.05 11.22 12.34
N ALA A 276 14.84 11.52 12.83
CA ALA A 276 14.60 12.65 13.73
C ALA A 276 15.38 12.51 15.04
N LEU A 277 15.41 11.30 15.62
CA LEU A 277 16.13 11.02 16.87
C LEU A 277 17.65 11.09 16.68
N ALA A 278 18.19 10.50 15.62
CA ALA A 278 19.63 10.53 15.33
C ALA A 278 20.13 11.95 15.05
N SER A 279 19.36 12.75 14.33
CA SER A 279 19.67 14.17 14.10
C SER A 279 19.58 14.99 15.40
N TRP A 280 18.65 14.68 16.29
CA TRP A 280 18.56 15.31 17.62
C TRP A 280 19.73 14.90 18.54
N LEU A 281 20.10 13.62 18.61
CA LEU A 281 21.24 13.15 19.40
C LEU A 281 22.58 13.75 18.93
N THR A 282 22.76 13.94 17.63
CA THR A 282 23.94 14.63 17.08
C THR A 282 23.93 16.15 17.35
N THR A 283 22.80 16.74 17.77
CA THR A 283 22.75 18.12 18.29
C THR A 283 23.07 18.23 19.77
N LEU A 284 22.85 17.16 20.55
CA LEU A 284 23.19 17.11 21.97
C LEU A 284 24.70 16.86 22.21
N ARG A 285 25.45 16.47 21.17
CA ARG A 285 26.92 16.33 21.27
C ARG A 285 27.56 17.71 21.42
N PRO A 286 28.21 18.04 22.56
CA PRO A 286 28.86 19.34 22.73
C PRO A 286 29.91 19.52 21.64
N ARG A 287 29.90 20.67 20.94
CA ARG A 287 31.05 21.08 20.14
C ARG A 287 32.23 21.13 21.09
N ARG A 288 33.23 20.25 20.91
CA ARG A 288 34.52 20.41 21.57
C ARG A 288 34.93 21.86 21.33
N ALA A 289 35.03 22.62 22.42
CA ALA A 289 35.55 23.98 22.35
C ALA A 289 36.89 23.91 21.61
N PRO A 290 37.17 24.82 20.64
CA PRO A 290 38.51 24.90 20.09
C PRO A 290 39.46 25.04 21.27
N ALA A 291 40.47 24.15 21.33
CA ALA A 291 41.48 24.18 22.36
C ALA A 291 41.94 25.63 22.51
N ALA A 292 41.84 26.19 23.72
CA ALA A 292 42.22 27.56 23.99
C ALA A 292 43.61 27.80 23.38
N ALA A 293 43.72 28.82 22.52
CA ALA A 293 45.01 29.19 21.94
C ALA A 293 46.02 29.37 23.10
N PRO A 294 47.25 28.82 22.99
CA PRO A 294 48.23 28.94 24.06
C PRO A 294 48.42 30.42 24.40
N THR A 295 48.22 30.75 25.68
CA THR A 295 48.47 32.08 26.23
C THR A 295 49.86 32.56 25.78
N PRO A 296 50.00 33.76 25.17
CA PRO A 296 51.30 34.27 24.80
C PRO A 296 52.15 34.41 26.07
N VAL A 297 53.26 33.67 26.12
CA VAL A 297 54.28 33.82 27.17
C VAL A 297 54.71 35.29 27.19
N ARG A 298 54.49 35.95 28.32
CA ARG A 298 54.95 37.33 28.56
C ARG A 298 56.48 37.30 28.48
N ALA A 299 57.06 37.97 27.49
CA ALA A 299 58.51 38.12 27.39
C ALA A 299 59.05 38.82 28.66
N PRO A 300 60.18 38.37 29.24
CA PRO A 300 60.77 39.01 30.41
C PRO A 300 61.20 40.45 30.08
N THR A 301 60.82 41.38 30.94
CA THR A 301 61.20 42.80 30.86
C THR A 301 62.73 42.96 30.88
N PRO A 302 63.33 43.73 29.95
CA PRO A 302 64.77 43.97 29.97
C PRO A 302 65.17 44.84 31.18
N SER A 303 66.19 44.38 31.92
CA SER A 303 66.78 45.08 33.06
C SER A 303 67.40 46.43 32.64
N PRO A 304 67.29 47.50 33.43
CA PRO A 304 67.89 48.79 33.09
C PRO A 304 69.43 48.75 33.16
N PRO A 305 70.13 49.55 32.33
CA PRO A 305 71.58 49.52 32.24
C PRO A 305 72.24 50.11 33.49
N ARG A 306 73.20 49.38 34.06
CA ARG A 306 74.09 49.89 35.11
C ARG A 306 74.96 51.01 34.54
N ALA A 307 74.85 52.20 35.11
CA ALA A 307 75.80 53.28 34.89
C ALA A 307 77.19 52.86 35.43
N ARG A 308 78.21 52.94 34.59
CA ARG A 308 79.62 52.87 35.00
C ARG A 308 80.04 54.25 35.49
N THR A 309 80.56 54.31 36.70
CA THR A 309 81.48 55.35 37.20
C THR A 309 82.88 54.78 37.19
#